data_AF-A0A7W0WP36-F1
#
_entry.id   AF-A0A7W0WP36-F1
#
_cell.length_a   1.000
_cell.length_b   1.000
_cell.length_c   1.000
_cell.angle_alpha   90.00
_cell.angle_beta   90.00
_cell.angle_gamma   90.00
#
_symmetry.space_group_name_H-M   'P 1'
#
loop_
_entity.id
_entity.type
_entity.pdbx_description
1 polymer ?
#
loop_
_entity_poly.entity_id
_entity_poly.type
_entity_poly.pdbx_seq_one_letter_code
_entity_poly.pdbx_strand_id
1 'polypeptide(L)'
;MTSITRRFAAALLVALLLGTTAYAQPGDTTPTPTPTPVPVQDPPSGPGLGKQTVPPPVQLSPDELTALKDAEAEYERFLIAATAHDNRMRAIAKREFDAHTTDISKRYADRIAKTEAARSRHKGDTVALLEKFLVNHPAHEQFTPDKMFQLADLYLDAADEEVDARLAALEQSGQPAPEGGIVADYSRSTTLWETILTKFPKYRQTPSTMYLLAYYGKSKDERRSLTIFLALACANRFKWNDASSKPPTREEAIKRVESKTMRDPYNGCTPYPNSDEELIRHAWVRGIADYHFTIPGEIDESIAAYLKVANGGNESRLYAESLYKLAWSYYKR
;
A
#
# COMPACT_ATOMS: atom_id res chain seq x y z
N MET A 1 -28.30 -5.13 -32.40
CA MET A 1 -27.33 -4.13 -32.91
C MET A 1 -26.28 -3.92 -31.81
N THR A 2 -25.36 -4.87 -31.62
CA THR A 2 -23.98 -4.91 -32.18
C THR A 2 -23.16 -3.69 -31.75
N SER A 3 -22.02 -3.77 -31.05
CA SER A 3 -21.16 -4.86 -30.59
C SER A 3 -20.13 -4.17 -29.68
N ILE A 4 -19.91 -4.58 -28.42
CA ILE A 4 -18.69 -4.22 -27.68
C ILE A 4 -18.24 -5.42 -26.85
N THR A 5 -17.42 -6.26 -27.48
CA THR A 5 -16.45 -7.13 -26.83
C THR A 5 -15.11 -6.96 -27.56
N ARG A 6 -14.01 -7.08 -26.81
CA ARG A 6 -12.56 -6.95 -27.16
C ARG A 6 -11.98 -5.56 -26.84
N ARG A 7 -10.88 -5.40 -26.09
CA ARG A 7 -9.72 -6.29 -25.86
C ARG A 7 -8.97 -5.92 -24.57
N PHE A 8 -8.41 -6.95 -23.94
CA PHE A 8 -7.30 -6.93 -22.98
C PHE A 8 -5.94 -6.68 -23.69
N ALA A 9 -4.94 -6.37 -22.85
CA ALA A 9 -3.47 -6.30 -23.05
C ALA A 9 -2.93 -4.86 -23.26
N ALA A 10 -1.87 -4.37 -22.58
CA ALA A 10 -0.87 -4.96 -21.69
C ALA A 10 -0.26 -3.85 -20.78
N ALA A 11 -0.02 -4.17 -19.50
CA ALA A 11 1.28 -4.21 -18.80
C ALA A 11 1.98 -2.86 -18.47
N LEU A 12 2.11 -2.54 -17.17
CA LEU A 12 3.34 -2.79 -16.40
C LEU A 12 3.12 -2.58 -14.88
N LEU A 13 3.92 -3.29 -14.09
CA LEU A 13 3.91 -3.44 -12.64
C LEU A 13 4.04 -2.13 -11.85
N VAL A 14 3.20 -1.96 -10.84
CA VAL A 14 3.57 -1.26 -9.58
C VAL A 14 3.16 -2.17 -8.43
N ALA A 15 4.15 -2.79 -7.78
CA ALA A 15 3.94 -3.52 -6.54
C ALA A 15 3.86 -2.51 -5.39
N LEU A 16 2.63 -2.11 -5.02
CA LEU A 16 2.32 -1.38 -3.80
C LEU A 16 1.84 -2.37 -2.74
N LEU A 17 2.72 -2.68 -1.78
CA LEU A 17 2.37 -3.32 -0.52
C LEU A 17 1.63 -2.31 0.35
N LEU A 18 0.29 -2.29 0.24
CA LEU A 18 -0.58 -1.67 1.23
C LEU A 18 -1.24 -2.77 2.05
N GLY A 19 -0.92 -2.77 3.35
CA GLY A 19 -1.46 -3.69 4.34
C GLY A 19 -2.97 -3.57 4.41
N THR A 20 -3.65 -4.69 4.22
CA THR A 20 -5.08 -4.81 4.44
C THR A 20 -5.33 -4.86 5.95
N THR A 21 -6.13 -3.93 6.44
CA THR A 21 -6.76 -3.98 7.76
C THR A 21 -7.77 -5.13 7.78
N ALA A 22 -7.43 -6.21 8.48
CA ALA A 22 -8.35 -7.29 8.77
C ALA A 22 -9.37 -6.82 9.83
N TYR A 23 -10.66 -6.85 9.48
CA TYR A 23 -11.72 -6.77 10.46
C TYR A 23 -11.76 -8.06 11.27
N ALA A 24 -11.81 -7.91 12.60
CA ALA A 24 -11.92 -8.98 13.57
C ALA A 24 -13.27 -9.73 13.47
N GLN A 25 -13.22 -11.06 13.59
CA GLN A 25 -14.34 -11.88 14.08
C GLN A 25 -14.01 -12.37 15.50
N PRO A 26 -14.97 -12.36 16.44
CA PRO A 26 -14.79 -13.02 17.74
C PRO A 26 -15.37 -14.44 17.72
N GLY A 27 -14.65 -15.38 18.32
CA GLY A 27 -15.18 -16.71 18.66
C GLY A 27 -14.11 -17.77 18.87
N ASP A 28 -13.49 -17.75 20.05
CA ASP A 28 -12.64 -18.82 20.60
C ASP A 28 -13.33 -20.20 20.56
N THR A 29 -12.67 -21.19 19.97
CA THR A 29 -12.72 -22.58 20.47
C THR A 29 -11.37 -23.27 20.24
N THR A 30 -10.78 -23.71 21.33
CA THR A 30 -9.57 -24.53 21.48
C THR A 30 -9.53 -25.79 20.60
N PRO A 31 -8.33 -26.27 20.22
CA PRO A 31 -8.17 -27.42 19.34
C PRO A 31 -8.48 -28.75 20.04
N THR A 32 -9.50 -29.45 19.56
CA THR A 32 -9.85 -30.82 19.96
C THR A 32 -8.87 -31.82 19.33
N PRO A 33 -8.39 -32.84 20.06
CA PRO A 33 -7.44 -33.83 19.55
C PRO A 33 -8.06 -34.71 18.45
N THR A 34 -7.21 -35.05 17.47
CA THR A 34 -7.48 -36.00 16.38
C THR A 34 -8.00 -37.33 16.92
N PRO A 35 -9.20 -37.81 16.52
CA PRO A 35 -9.61 -39.16 16.85
C PRO A 35 -8.90 -40.17 15.95
N THR A 36 -8.22 -41.12 16.62
CA THR A 36 -7.64 -42.35 16.09
C THR A 36 -8.69 -43.15 15.29
N PRO A 37 -8.32 -43.87 14.20
CA PRO A 37 -9.26 -44.67 13.44
C PRO A 37 -9.78 -45.81 14.32
N VAL A 38 -11.09 -45.83 14.57
CA VAL A 38 -11.74 -46.95 15.25
C VAL A 38 -11.87 -48.11 14.25
N PRO A 39 -11.50 -49.35 14.61
CA PRO A 39 -11.74 -50.52 13.77
C PRO A 39 -13.24 -50.69 13.53
N VAL A 40 -13.65 -50.80 12.26
CA VAL A 40 -15.02 -51.13 11.89
C VAL A 40 -15.34 -52.50 12.47
N GLN A 41 -16.18 -52.54 13.51
CA GLN A 41 -16.80 -53.78 13.98
C GLN A 41 -17.88 -54.19 12.97
N ASP A 42 -17.77 -55.41 12.47
CA ASP A 42 -18.79 -56.04 11.64
C ASP A 42 -20.14 -56.06 12.37
N PRO A 43 -21.26 -55.68 11.70
CA PRO A 43 -22.58 -55.76 12.31
C PRO A 43 -22.96 -57.21 12.61
N PRO A 44 -23.70 -57.47 13.71
CA PRO A 44 -24.02 -58.82 14.16
C PRO A 44 -24.85 -59.60 13.14
N SER A 45 -24.43 -60.85 12.93
CA SER A 45 -25.05 -61.85 12.06
C SER A 45 -26.53 -62.05 12.39
N GLY A 46 -27.40 -61.50 11.54
CA GLY A 46 -28.82 -61.87 11.47
C GLY A 46 -29.02 -63.27 10.86
N PRO A 47 -30.22 -63.86 11.00
CA PRO A 47 -30.49 -65.23 10.56
C PRO A 47 -30.27 -65.38 9.06
N GLY A 48 -29.60 -66.48 8.67
CA GLY A 48 -29.04 -66.71 7.34
C GLY A 48 -29.95 -66.36 6.16
N LEU A 49 -29.46 -65.48 5.29
CA LEU A 49 -30.05 -65.27 3.98
C LEU A 49 -29.66 -66.46 3.10
N GLY A 50 -30.66 -67.29 2.79
CA GLY A 50 -30.56 -68.32 1.75
C GLY A 50 -30.07 -67.73 0.42
N LYS A 51 -29.64 -68.64 -0.47
CA LYS A 51 -29.15 -68.33 -1.84
C LYS A 51 -29.87 -67.11 -2.43
N GLN A 52 -29.11 -66.05 -2.73
CA GLN A 52 -29.60 -64.90 -3.49
C GLN A 52 -30.03 -65.39 -4.88
N THR A 53 -31.32 -65.68 -5.03
CA THR A 53 -31.93 -65.80 -6.34
C THR A 53 -31.94 -64.41 -6.95
N VAL A 54 -31.21 -64.23 -8.05
CA VAL A 54 -31.41 -63.08 -8.94
C VAL A 54 -32.90 -63.05 -9.28
N PRO A 55 -33.65 -61.99 -8.91
CA PRO A 55 -35.05 -61.93 -9.29
C PRO A 55 -35.14 -62.02 -10.83
N PRO A 56 -36.15 -62.71 -11.38
CA PRO A 56 -36.38 -62.67 -12.82
C PRO A 56 -36.50 -61.20 -13.26
N PRO A 57 -36.11 -60.85 -14.50
CA PRO A 57 -36.33 -59.51 -15.02
C PRO A 57 -37.80 -59.16 -14.80
N VAL A 58 -38.06 -58.03 -14.15
CA VAL A 58 -39.41 -57.56 -13.85
C VAL A 58 -40.14 -57.37 -15.18
N GLN A 59 -41.01 -58.31 -15.53
CA GLN A 59 -41.88 -58.19 -16.68
C GLN A 59 -43.13 -57.47 -16.22
N LEU A 60 -43.20 -56.18 -16.52
CA LEU A 60 -44.35 -55.35 -16.23
C LEU A 60 -45.54 -55.83 -17.06
N SER A 61 -46.68 -56.03 -16.40
CA SER A 61 -47.96 -56.23 -17.08
C SER A 61 -48.36 -54.97 -17.88
N PRO A 62 -49.27 -55.07 -18.85
CA PRO A 62 -49.74 -53.91 -19.61
C PRO A 62 -50.30 -52.77 -18.74
N ASP A 63 -50.95 -53.11 -17.63
CA ASP A 63 -51.50 -52.13 -16.69
C ASP A 63 -50.39 -51.44 -15.88
N GLU A 64 -49.35 -52.18 -15.45
CA GLU A 64 -48.18 -51.62 -14.77
C GLU A 64 -47.33 -50.74 -15.70
N LEU A 65 -47.22 -51.09 -16.98
CA LEU A 65 -46.58 -50.24 -17.99
C LEU A 65 -47.33 -48.93 -18.20
N THR A 66 -48.65 -48.96 -18.10
CA THR A 66 -49.50 -47.76 -18.21
C THR A 66 -49.34 -46.89 -16.95
N ALA A 67 -49.40 -47.50 -15.77
CA ALA A 67 -49.19 -46.79 -14.50
C ALA A 67 -47.77 -46.17 -14.40
N LEU A 68 -46.74 -46.86 -14.91
CA LEU A 68 -45.38 -46.32 -14.97
C LEU A 68 -45.30 -45.10 -15.87
N LYS A 69 -45.91 -45.12 -17.06
CA LYS A 69 -45.96 -43.96 -17.96
C LYS A 69 -46.68 -42.77 -17.33
N ASP A 70 -47.76 -43.02 -16.60
CA ASP A 70 -48.48 -41.96 -15.89
C ASP A 70 -47.63 -41.36 -14.76
N ALA A 71 -46.90 -42.21 -14.01
CA ALA A 71 -45.96 -41.77 -12.98
C ALA A 71 -44.78 -40.98 -13.55
N GLU A 72 -44.20 -41.42 -14.68
CA GLU A 72 -43.15 -40.69 -15.41
C GLU A 72 -43.66 -39.32 -15.89
N ALA A 73 -44.88 -39.27 -16.44
CA ALA A 73 -45.50 -38.02 -16.87
C ALA A 73 -45.79 -37.06 -15.70
N GLU A 74 -46.19 -37.58 -14.54
CA GLU A 74 -46.38 -36.78 -13.32
C GLU A 74 -45.05 -36.26 -12.77
N TYR A 75 -44.01 -37.09 -12.81
CA TYR A 75 -42.66 -36.69 -12.39
C TYR A 75 -42.09 -35.58 -13.29
N GLU A 76 -42.27 -35.68 -14.61
CA GLU A 76 -41.90 -34.62 -15.55
C GLU A 76 -42.66 -33.31 -15.27
N ARG A 77 -43.98 -33.39 -15.01
CA ARG A 77 -44.78 -32.22 -14.59
C ARG A 77 -44.24 -31.60 -13.31
N PHE A 78 -43.90 -32.43 -12.32
CA PHE A 78 -43.30 -31.98 -11.07
C PHE A 78 -41.96 -31.29 -11.29
N LEU A 79 -41.05 -31.86 -12.10
CA LEU A 79 -39.75 -31.26 -12.39
C LEU A 79 -39.87 -29.90 -13.08
N ILE A 80 -40.79 -29.77 -14.04
CA ILE A 80 -41.08 -28.49 -14.70
C ILE A 80 -41.58 -27.47 -13.66
N ALA A 81 -42.53 -27.85 -12.81
CA ALA A 81 -43.09 -26.98 -11.78
C ALA A 81 -42.05 -26.57 -10.72
N ALA A 82 -41.22 -27.51 -10.27
CA ALA A 82 -40.15 -27.29 -9.30
C ALA A 82 -39.08 -26.35 -9.87
N THR A 83 -38.66 -26.56 -11.12
CA THR A 83 -37.69 -25.70 -11.80
C THR A 83 -38.24 -24.29 -12.01
N ALA A 84 -39.51 -24.16 -12.40
CA ALA A 84 -40.18 -22.87 -12.53
C ALA A 84 -40.30 -22.14 -11.18
N HIS A 85 -40.53 -22.90 -10.10
CA HIS A 85 -40.57 -22.35 -8.74
C HIS A 85 -39.20 -21.87 -8.26
N ASP A 86 -38.14 -22.68 -8.39
CA ASP A 86 -36.76 -22.30 -8.03
C ASP A 86 -36.31 -21.04 -8.77
N ASN A 87 -36.53 -20.99 -10.09
CA ASN A 87 -36.22 -19.81 -10.90
C ASN A 87 -36.97 -18.56 -10.42
N ARG A 88 -38.25 -18.70 -10.03
CA ARG A 88 -39.04 -17.59 -9.48
C ARG A 88 -38.49 -17.13 -8.14
N MET A 89 -38.14 -18.05 -7.25
CA MET A 89 -37.57 -17.73 -5.94
C MET A 89 -36.20 -17.05 -6.08
N ARG A 90 -35.34 -17.52 -6.98
CA ARG A 90 -34.06 -16.86 -7.30
C ARG A 90 -34.25 -15.46 -7.87
N ALA A 91 -35.24 -15.27 -8.74
CA ALA A 91 -35.54 -13.96 -9.30
C ALA A 91 -36.02 -12.97 -8.24
N ILE A 92 -36.86 -13.43 -7.29
CA ILE A 92 -37.31 -12.62 -6.15
C ILE A 92 -36.12 -12.26 -5.26
N ALA A 93 -35.33 -13.26 -4.83
CA ALA A 93 -34.16 -13.05 -3.98
C ALA A 93 -33.15 -12.09 -4.61
N LYS A 94 -32.88 -12.24 -5.93
CA LYS A 94 -32.00 -11.32 -6.66
C LYS A 94 -32.56 -9.90 -6.68
N ARG A 95 -33.85 -9.71 -6.97
CA ARG A 95 -34.48 -8.39 -6.98
C ARG A 95 -34.40 -7.72 -5.60
N GLU A 96 -34.69 -8.46 -4.53
CA GLU A 96 -34.59 -7.95 -3.17
C GLU A 96 -33.15 -7.58 -2.80
N PHE A 97 -32.19 -8.43 -3.15
CA PHE A 97 -30.77 -8.16 -2.96
C PHE A 97 -30.33 -6.89 -3.71
N ASP A 98 -30.68 -6.77 -5.00
CA ASP A 98 -30.32 -5.62 -5.83
C ASP A 98 -30.98 -4.33 -5.30
N ALA A 99 -32.25 -4.39 -4.90
CA ALA A 99 -32.97 -3.26 -4.32
C ALA A 99 -32.37 -2.81 -2.99
N HIS A 100 -32.08 -3.76 -2.10
CA HIS A 100 -31.47 -3.49 -0.80
C HIS A 100 -30.05 -2.94 -0.95
N THR A 101 -29.25 -3.51 -1.85
CA THR A 101 -27.90 -3.04 -2.16
C THR A 101 -27.94 -1.61 -2.70
N THR A 102 -28.88 -1.31 -3.60
CA THR A 102 -29.05 0.04 -4.17
C THR A 102 -29.44 1.07 -3.11
N ASP A 103 -30.40 0.75 -2.25
CA ASP A 103 -30.85 1.64 -1.18
C ASP A 103 -29.76 1.90 -0.12
N ILE A 104 -29.02 0.86 0.27
CA ILE A 104 -27.83 1.02 1.12
C ILE A 104 -26.81 1.91 0.41
N SER A 105 -26.42 1.55 -0.81
CA SER A 105 -25.39 2.27 -1.56
C SER A 105 -25.73 3.76 -1.71
N LYS A 106 -26.99 4.09 -2.00
CA LYS A 106 -27.47 5.47 -2.07
C LYS A 106 -27.34 6.20 -0.74
N ARG A 107 -27.83 5.62 0.37
CA ARG A 107 -27.75 6.25 1.70
C ARG A 107 -26.32 6.51 2.15
N TYR A 108 -25.40 5.57 1.88
CA TYR A 108 -24.00 5.75 2.19
C TYR A 108 -23.33 6.76 1.25
N ALA A 109 -23.66 6.78 -0.05
CA ALA A 109 -23.13 7.74 -1.01
C ALA A 109 -23.45 9.19 -0.60
N ASP A 110 -24.70 9.49 -0.23
CA ASP A 110 -25.09 10.84 0.20
C ASP A 110 -24.33 11.27 1.47
N ARG A 111 -24.17 10.35 2.43
CA ARG A 111 -23.44 10.63 3.68
C ARG A 111 -21.95 10.82 3.44
N ILE A 112 -21.35 10.01 2.56
CA ILE A 112 -19.95 10.13 2.16
C ILE A 112 -19.74 11.49 1.50
N ALA A 113 -20.53 11.83 0.47
CA ALA A 113 -20.42 13.10 -0.24
C ALA A 113 -20.56 14.32 0.69
N LYS A 114 -21.53 14.30 1.61
CA LYS A 114 -21.70 15.37 2.60
C LYS A 114 -20.50 15.50 3.54
N THR A 115 -19.94 14.38 3.99
CA THR A 115 -18.81 14.34 4.92
C THR A 115 -17.52 14.78 4.23
N GLU A 116 -17.29 14.35 2.99
CA GLU A 116 -16.17 14.79 2.16
C GLU A 116 -16.23 16.29 1.87
N ALA A 117 -17.40 16.82 1.51
CA ALA A 117 -17.59 18.25 1.31
C ALA A 117 -17.35 19.07 2.60
N ALA A 118 -17.79 18.57 3.75
CA ALA A 118 -17.51 19.21 5.04
C ALA A 118 -16.01 19.18 5.36
N ARG A 119 -15.34 18.03 5.18
CA ARG A 119 -13.89 17.88 5.37
C ARG A 119 -13.11 18.85 4.47
N SER A 120 -13.45 18.92 3.19
CA SER A 120 -12.81 19.81 2.22
C SER A 120 -12.95 21.29 2.63
N ARG A 121 -14.16 21.72 3.04
CA ARG A 121 -14.37 23.08 3.57
C ARG A 121 -13.53 23.36 4.81
N HIS A 122 -13.54 22.48 5.81
CA HIS A 122 -12.76 22.67 7.03
C HIS A 122 -11.26 22.71 6.78
N LYS A 123 -10.76 21.92 5.84
CA LYS A 123 -9.36 21.99 5.39
C LYS A 123 -9.05 23.38 4.78
N GLY A 124 -9.90 23.85 3.87
CA GLY A 124 -9.77 25.18 3.27
C GLY A 124 -9.78 26.33 4.29
N ASP A 125 -10.72 26.29 5.24
CA ASP A 125 -10.81 27.27 6.33
C ASP A 125 -9.54 27.24 7.20
N THR A 126 -9.01 26.05 7.50
CA THR A 126 -7.79 25.88 8.29
C THR A 126 -6.57 26.45 7.57
N VAL A 127 -6.43 26.19 6.27
CA VAL A 127 -5.37 26.77 5.43
C VAL A 127 -5.43 28.30 5.49
N ALA A 128 -6.60 28.89 5.27
CA ALA A 128 -6.77 30.35 5.30
C ALA A 128 -6.43 30.95 6.68
N LEU A 129 -6.80 30.27 7.77
CA LEU A 129 -6.46 30.70 9.12
C LEU A 129 -4.95 30.63 9.40
N LEU A 130 -4.27 29.57 8.96
CA LEU A 130 -2.83 29.41 9.10
C LEU A 130 -2.07 30.43 8.26
N GLU A 131 -2.45 30.63 7.00
CA GLU A 131 -1.86 31.65 6.13
C GLU A 131 -2.00 33.04 6.75
N LYS A 132 -3.18 33.40 7.24
CA LYS A 132 -3.42 34.67 7.94
C LYS A 132 -2.57 34.79 9.21
N PHE A 133 -2.43 33.72 9.98
CA PHE A 133 -1.58 33.70 11.17
C PHE A 133 -0.12 34.01 10.81
N LEU A 134 0.41 33.38 9.74
CA LEU A 134 1.80 33.58 9.31
C LEU A 134 2.05 35.00 8.80
N VAL A 135 1.07 35.63 8.16
CA VAL A 135 1.14 37.05 7.79
C VAL A 135 1.19 37.95 9.03
N ASN A 136 0.32 37.70 10.01
CA ASN A 136 0.23 38.53 11.21
C ASN A 136 1.38 38.31 12.21
N HIS A 137 1.97 37.10 12.19
CA HIS A 137 3.01 36.67 13.13
C HIS A 137 4.16 35.97 12.38
N PRO A 138 4.99 36.71 11.62
CA PRO A 138 5.99 36.10 10.74
C PRO A 138 7.29 35.65 11.43
N ALA A 139 7.52 36.03 12.70
CA ALA A 139 8.80 35.82 13.38
C ALA A 139 8.68 35.31 14.82
N HIS A 140 7.50 34.83 15.23
CA HIS A 140 7.34 34.29 16.58
C HIS A 140 8.09 32.95 16.71
N GLU A 141 9.11 32.89 17.58
CA GLU A 141 10.08 31.77 17.63
C GLU A 141 9.44 30.38 17.81
N GLN A 142 8.37 30.29 18.62
CA GLN A 142 7.68 29.02 18.87
C GLN A 142 6.54 28.76 17.88
N PHE A 143 5.55 29.65 17.79
CA PHE A 143 4.31 29.38 17.06
C PHE A 143 4.42 29.53 15.54
N THR A 144 5.28 30.43 15.02
CA THR A 144 5.42 30.60 13.57
C THR A 144 5.91 29.31 12.90
N PRO A 145 7.04 28.69 13.31
CA PRO A 145 7.50 27.47 12.66
C PRO A 145 6.53 26.30 12.85
N ASP A 146 5.79 26.25 13.97
CA ASP A 146 4.71 25.27 14.17
C ASP A 146 3.59 25.42 13.13
N LYS A 147 3.15 26.66 12.88
CA LYS A 147 2.09 26.93 11.90
C LYS A 147 2.58 26.74 10.48
N MET A 148 3.84 27.03 10.20
CA MET A 148 4.48 26.71 8.92
C MET A 148 4.54 25.20 8.70
N PHE A 149 4.90 24.42 9.72
CA PHE A 149 4.97 22.96 9.63
C PHE A 149 3.58 22.37 9.35
N GLN A 150 2.56 22.77 10.12
CA GLN A 150 1.18 22.34 9.91
C GLN A 150 0.63 22.74 8.53
N LEU A 151 0.94 23.97 8.08
CA LEU A 151 0.51 24.43 6.76
C LEU A 151 1.19 23.65 5.63
N ALA A 152 2.47 23.30 5.80
CA ALA A 152 3.19 22.48 4.83
C ALA A 152 2.55 21.10 4.67
N ASP A 153 2.14 20.45 5.77
CA ASP A 153 1.42 19.17 5.72
C ASP A 153 0.09 19.30 4.96
N LEU A 154 -0.70 20.36 5.22
CA LEU A 154 -1.95 20.59 4.50
C LEU A 154 -1.75 20.85 3.00
N TYR A 155 -0.61 21.44 2.63
CA TYR A 155 -0.24 21.64 1.23
C TYR A 155 0.18 20.35 0.53
N LEU A 156 0.66 19.32 1.25
CA LEU A 156 0.89 17.99 0.67
C LEU A 156 -0.44 17.38 0.21
N ASP A 157 -1.40 17.32 1.13
CA ASP A 157 -2.73 16.80 0.84
C ASP A 157 -3.39 17.56 -0.32
N ALA A 158 -3.17 18.87 -0.42
CA ALA A 158 -3.71 19.69 -1.51
C ALA A 158 -3.04 19.38 -2.86
N ALA A 159 -1.74 19.12 -2.86
CA ALA A 159 -1.01 18.74 -4.07
C ALA A 159 -1.44 17.36 -4.58
N ASP A 160 -1.68 16.40 -3.68
CA ASP A 160 -2.21 15.08 -4.05
C ASP A 160 -3.64 15.16 -4.59
N GLU A 161 -4.52 15.94 -3.94
CA GLU A 161 -5.88 16.19 -4.42
C GLU A 161 -5.89 16.83 -5.82
N GLU A 162 -4.92 17.69 -6.15
CA GLU A 162 -4.78 18.27 -7.48
C GLU A 162 -4.41 17.21 -8.53
N VAL A 163 -3.52 16.27 -8.20
CA VAL A 163 -3.18 15.15 -9.09
C VAL A 163 -4.41 14.29 -9.36
N ASP A 164 -5.13 13.91 -8.31
CA ASP A 164 -6.35 13.10 -8.42
C ASP A 164 -7.41 13.79 -9.29
N ALA A 165 -7.62 15.10 -9.09
CA ALA A 165 -8.55 15.89 -9.90
C ALA A 165 -8.13 15.93 -11.38
N ARG A 166 -6.83 16.06 -11.67
CA ARG A 166 -6.31 16.06 -13.04
C ARG A 166 -6.43 14.68 -13.70
N LEU A 167 -6.18 13.60 -12.95
CA LEU A 167 -6.37 12.23 -13.45
C LEU A 167 -7.84 11.96 -13.77
N ALA A 168 -8.77 12.34 -12.89
CA ALA A 168 -10.20 12.21 -13.13
C ALA A 168 -10.65 13.01 -14.37
N ALA A 169 -10.11 14.20 -14.59
CA ALA A 169 -10.39 15.01 -15.78
C ALA A 169 -9.84 14.36 -17.08
N LEU A 170 -8.66 13.73 -17.03
CA LEU A 170 -8.12 12.97 -18.17
C LEU A 170 -9.00 11.76 -18.50
N GLU A 171 -9.43 11.01 -17.48
CA GLU A 171 -10.33 9.87 -17.66
C GLU A 171 -11.65 10.30 -18.30
N GLN A 172 -12.26 11.38 -17.80
CA GLN A 172 -13.50 11.92 -18.36
C GLN A 172 -13.34 12.43 -19.80
N SER A 173 -12.19 12.98 -20.15
CA SER A 173 -11.91 13.48 -21.50
C SER A 173 -11.44 12.40 -22.48
N GLY A 174 -11.11 11.20 -21.99
CA GLY A 174 -10.56 10.11 -22.80
C GLY A 174 -9.17 10.41 -23.38
N GLN A 175 -8.50 11.45 -22.88
CA GLN A 175 -7.15 11.82 -23.32
C GLN A 175 -6.12 10.85 -22.72
N PRO A 176 -5.07 10.49 -23.49
CA PRO A 176 -3.98 9.69 -22.94
C PRO A 176 -3.27 10.47 -21.83
N ALA A 177 -2.79 9.76 -20.81
CA ALA A 177 -1.94 10.35 -19.80
C ALA A 177 -0.65 10.90 -20.44
N PRO A 178 -0.10 12.03 -19.93
CA PRO A 178 1.15 12.57 -20.43
C PRO A 178 2.30 11.56 -20.24
N GLU A 179 3.27 11.60 -21.15
CA GLU A 179 4.52 10.85 -20.97
C GLU A 179 5.22 11.30 -19.69
N GLY A 180 5.54 10.36 -18.79
CA GLY A 180 6.05 10.65 -17.44
C GLY A 180 5.01 10.75 -16.33
N GLY A 181 3.71 10.70 -16.67
CA GLY A 181 2.61 10.74 -15.70
C GLY A 181 2.34 12.12 -15.12
N ILE A 182 1.32 12.22 -14.24
CA ILE A 182 1.04 13.42 -13.46
C ILE A 182 1.63 13.21 -12.06
N VAL A 183 2.46 14.16 -11.62
CA VAL A 183 3.12 14.14 -10.32
C VAL A 183 2.70 15.37 -9.53
N ALA A 184 2.54 15.20 -8.21
CA ALA A 184 2.20 16.29 -7.30
C ALA A 184 3.32 17.33 -7.20
N ASP A 185 2.95 18.61 -7.17
CA ASP A 185 3.88 19.71 -6.92
C ASP A 185 3.94 20.05 -5.43
N TYR A 186 4.93 19.51 -4.72
CA TYR A 186 5.16 19.77 -3.30
C TYR A 186 5.97 21.07 -3.04
N SER A 187 6.12 21.95 -4.03
CA SER A 187 6.91 23.18 -3.91
C SER A 187 6.44 24.07 -2.75
N ARG A 188 5.13 24.15 -2.49
CA ARG A 188 4.56 24.94 -1.39
C ARG A 188 4.99 24.42 -0.02
N SER A 189 4.94 23.11 0.19
CA SER A 189 5.35 22.47 1.46
C SER A 189 6.86 22.58 1.66
N THR A 190 7.63 22.23 0.64
CA THR A 190 9.11 22.25 0.70
C THR A 190 9.67 23.66 0.94
N THR A 191 9.05 24.70 0.37
CA THR A 191 9.44 26.10 0.62
C THR A 191 9.22 26.50 2.09
N LEU A 192 8.13 26.06 2.71
CA LEU A 192 7.87 26.34 4.13
C LEU A 192 8.88 25.64 5.03
N TRP A 193 9.19 24.36 4.78
CA TRP A 193 10.21 23.64 5.55
C TRP A 193 11.60 24.23 5.38
N GLU A 194 12.01 24.63 4.18
CA GLU A 194 13.29 25.33 3.97
C GLU A 194 13.33 26.67 4.71
N THR A 195 12.21 27.39 4.73
CA THR A 195 12.07 28.63 5.50
C THR A 195 12.17 28.37 7.01
N ILE A 196 11.60 27.27 7.52
CA ILE A 196 11.75 26.85 8.91
C ILE A 196 13.23 26.63 9.25
N LEU A 197 13.95 25.82 8.45
CA LEU A 197 15.37 25.52 8.68
C LEU A 197 16.25 26.77 8.61
N THR A 198 15.87 27.75 7.80
CA THR A 198 16.61 29.00 7.63
C THR A 198 16.36 29.99 8.76
N LYS A 199 15.08 30.25 9.08
CA LYS A 199 14.69 31.34 9.98
C LYS A 199 14.53 30.90 11.43
N PHE A 200 14.31 29.61 11.68
CA PHE A 200 14.03 29.07 13.00
C PHE A 200 14.99 27.90 13.33
N PRO A 201 16.31 28.14 13.40
CA PRO A 201 17.30 27.08 13.59
C PRO A 201 17.21 26.35 14.94
N LYS A 202 16.46 26.90 15.90
CA LYS A 202 16.19 26.29 17.21
C LYS A 202 14.84 25.54 17.24
N TYR A 203 14.18 25.36 16.11
CA TYR A 203 12.88 24.71 16.04
C TYR A 203 12.96 23.26 16.53
N ARG A 204 12.04 22.87 17.40
CA ARG A 204 12.07 21.57 18.08
C ARG A 204 11.89 20.37 17.13
N GLN A 205 11.22 20.56 15.99
CA GLN A 205 11.02 19.51 14.99
C GLN A 205 11.97 19.67 13.79
N THR A 206 13.15 20.27 14.00
CA THR A 206 14.19 20.38 12.97
C THR A 206 14.52 19.01 12.32
N PRO A 207 14.68 17.89 13.07
CA PRO A 207 14.90 16.58 12.46
C PRO A 207 13.80 16.16 11.48
N SER A 208 12.53 16.28 11.88
CA SER A 208 11.39 15.96 11.03
C SER A 208 11.28 16.90 9.83
N THR A 209 11.59 18.18 10.02
CA THR A 209 11.60 19.19 8.95
C THR A 209 12.66 18.86 7.89
N MET A 210 13.87 18.48 8.32
CA MET A 210 14.93 18.01 7.40
C MET A 210 14.50 16.76 6.65
N TYR A 211 13.93 15.79 7.37
CA TYR A 211 13.46 14.54 6.77
C TYR A 211 12.39 14.78 5.70
N LEU A 212 11.36 15.56 6.01
CA LEU A 212 10.25 15.84 5.08
C LEU A 212 10.72 16.67 3.87
N LEU A 213 11.57 17.67 4.09
CA LEU A 213 12.17 18.44 3.00
C LEU A 213 12.98 17.57 2.05
N ALA A 214 13.78 16.64 2.59
CA ALA A 214 14.55 15.70 1.78
C ALA A 214 13.64 14.69 1.06
N TYR A 215 12.64 14.14 1.75
CA TYR A 215 11.76 13.11 1.20
C TYR A 215 10.93 13.64 0.03
N TYR A 216 10.25 14.76 0.21
CA TYR A 216 9.41 15.37 -0.84
C TYR A 216 10.21 16.20 -1.85
N GLY A 217 11.43 16.62 -1.52
CA GLY A 217 12.35 17.29 -2.46
C GLY A 217 13.03 16.35 -3.45
N LYS A 218 13.03 15.03 -3.17
CA LYS A 218 13.77 14.03 -3.96
C LYS A 218 13.40 14.03 -5.43
N SER A 219 12.11 14.13 -5.77
CA SER A 219 11.64 14.13 -7.16
C SER A 219 12.18 15.31 -7.99
N LYS A 220 12.53 16.43 -7.32
CA LYS A 220 13.06 17.63 -7.96
C LYS A 220 14.59 17.63 -8.03
N ASP A 221 15.25 17.28 -6.94
CA ASP A 221 16.71 17.21 -6.85
C ASP A 221 17.12 16.14 -5.82
N GLU A 222 17.47 14.97 -6.34
CA GLU A 222 17.86 13.85 -5.49
C GLU A 222 19.20 14.08 -4.77
N ARG A 223 20.15 14.81 -5.38
CA ARG A 223 21.47 15.09 -4.75
C ARG A 223 21.34 16.09 -3.61
N ARG A 224 20.47 17.09 -3.77
CA ARG A 224 20.09 17.97 -2.67
C ARG A 224 19.44 17.20 -1.53
N SER A 225 18.52 16.31 -1.87
CA SER A 225 17.81 15.48 -0.90
C SER A 225 18.76 14.55 -0.12
N LEU A 226 19.70 13.90 -0.82
CA LEU A 226 20.78 13.14 -0.18
C LEU A 226 21.55 14.00 0.83
N THR A 227 21.92 15.23 0.46
CA THR A 227 22.69 16.14 1.33
C THR A 227 21.91 16.48 2.60
N ILE A 228 20.60 16.69 2.50
CA ILE A 228 19.75 16.96 3.66
C ILE A 228 19.58 15.71 4.53
N PHE A 229 19.43 14.52 3.94
CA PHE A 229 19.45 13.26 4.71
C PHE A 229 20.78 13.03 5.43
N LEU A 230 21.91 13.36 4.79
CA LEU A 230 23.23 13.31 5.41
C LEU A 230 23.36 14.32 6.56
N ALA A 231 22.80 15.52 6.43
CA ALA A 231 22.77 16.49 7.51
C ALA A 231 21.93 16.02 8.71
N LEU A 232 20.90 15.20 8.47
CA LEU A 232 20.10 14.57 9.52
C LEU A 232 20.85 13.40 10.18
N ALA A 233 21.41 12.49 9.38
CA ALA A 233 21.99 11.23 9.87
C ALA A 233 23.47 11.33 10.29
N CYS A 234 24.18 12.35 9.81
CA CYS A 234 25.61 12.59 10.03
C CYS A 234 25.88 14.09 10.24
N ALA A 235 25.14 14.69 11.18
CA ALA A 235 25.11 16.12 11.48
C ALA A 235 26.47 16.71 11.91
N ASN A 236 27.41 15.89 12.38
CA ASN A 236 28.77 16.33 12.70
C ASN A 236 29.64 16.61 11.46
N ARG A 237 29.22 16.16 10.27
CA ARG A 237 29.99 16.32 9.02
C ARG A 237 29.26 17.12 7.95
N PHE A 238 27.93 17.07 7.94
CA PHE A 238 27.11 17.67 6.89
C PHE A 238 26.12 18.67 7.48
N LYS A 239 25.85 19.74 6.73
CA LYS A 239 24.81 20.72 7.00
C LYS A 239 23.76 20.66 5.91
N TRP A 240 22.51 20.97 6.27
CA TRP A 240 21.38 20.88 5.33
C TRP A 240 21.54 21.82 4.14
N ASN A 241 22.28 22.92 4.31
CA ASN A 241 22.53 23.92 3.29
C ASN A 241 23.88 23.76 2.56
N ASP A 242 24.59 22.66 2.78
CA ASP A 242 25.81 22.36 2.01
C ASP A 242 25.47 22.18 0.52
N ALA A 243 26.47 22.45 -0.32
CA ALA A 243 26.34 22.22 -1.76
C ALA A 243 26.20 20.72 -2.03
N SER A 244 25.25 20.37 -2.90
CA SER A 244 25.00 18.98 -3.28
C SER A 244 26.24 18.36 -3.94
N SER A 245 26.59 17.13 -3.55
CA SER A 245 27.65 16.38 -4.22
C SER A 245 27.26 16.08 -5.67
N LYS A 246 28.25 16.01 -6.57
CA LYS A 246 28.04 15.51 -7.92
C LYS A 246 28.21 13.99 -7.95
N PRO A 247 27.42 13.26 -8.75
CA PRO A 247 27.72 11.87 -9.04
C PRO A 247 29.16 11.73 -9.59
N PRO A 248 29.85 10.61 -9.34
CA PRO A 248 31.15 10.34 -9.91
C PRO A 248 31.08 10.35 -11.44
N THR A 249 32.16 10.78 -12.09
CA THR A 249 32.29 10.59 -13.54
C THR A 249 32.41 9.10 -13.86
N ARG A 250 32.27 8.74 -15.15
CA ARG A 250 32.43 7.36 -15.59
C ARG A 250 33.80 6.78 -15.20
N GLU A 251 34.86 7.55 -15.41
CA GLU A 251 36.24 7.16 -15.09
C GLU A 251 36.44 7.00 -13.59
N GLU A 252 35.85 7.89 -12.78
CA GLU A 252 35.88 7.79 -11.32
C GLU A 252 35.09 6.58 -10.83
N ALA A 253 33.92 6.33 -11.41
CA ALA A 253 33.07 5.19 -11.06
C ALA A 253 33.78 3.86 -11.36
N ILE A 254 34.44 3.71 -12.52
CA ILE A 254 35.23 2.52 -12.86
C ILE A 254 36.33 2.30 -11.82
N LYS A 255 37.12 3.33 -11.51
CA LYS A 255 38.19 3.23 -10.49
C LYS A 255 37.67 2.81 -9.12
N ARG A 256 36.51 3.31 -8.72
CA ARG A 256 35.87 2.97 -7.44
C ARG A 256 35.38 1.52 -7.43
N VAL A 257 34.77 1.06 -8.53
CA VAL A 257 34.30 -0.34 -8.67
C VAL A 257 35.49 -1.32 -8.68
N GLU A 258 36.56 -0.99 -9.39
CA GLU A 258 37.77 -1.84 -9.45
C GLU A 258 38.58 -1.86 -8.13
N SER A 259 38.26 -0.96 -7.18
CA SER A 259 38.95 -0.89 -5.90
C SER A 259 38.64 -2.12 -5.03
N LYS A 260 39.69 -2.84 -4.65
CA LYS A 260 39.60 -3.94 -3.67
C LYS A 260 39.38 -3.44 -2.23
N THR A 261 39.60 -2.16 -1.97
CA THR A 261 39.42 -1.58 -0.63
C THR A 261 38.04 -0.99 -0.50
N MET A 262 37.29 -1.43 0.50
CA MET A 262 35.96 -0.89 0.82
C MET A 262 36.11 0.43 1.58
N ARG A 263 35.40 1.46 1.14
CA ARG A 263 35.34 2.76 1.82
C ARG A 263 34.22 2.77 2.84
N ASP A 264 34.46 3.41 3.99
CA ASP A 264 33.41 3.77 4.94
C ASP A 264 33.42 5.28 5.17
N PRO A 265 32.76 6.05 4.28
CA PRO A 265 32.70 7.50 4.40
C PRO A 265 31.85 7.98 5.58
N TYR A 266 31.09 7.07 6.22
CA TYR A 266 30.18 7.38 7.32
C TYR A 266 30.69 6.90 8.67
N ASN A 267 31.92 6.39 8.74
CA ASN A 267 32.56 6.07 10.00
C ASN A 267 32.66 7.33 10.88
N GLY A 268 32.23 7.22 12.15
CA GLY A 268 32.20 8.33 13.10
C GLY A 268 31.09 9.36 12.87
N CYS A 269 30.10 9.08 12.02
CA CYS A 269 28.90 9.93 11.90
C CYS A 269 28.07 9.91 13.18
N THR A 270 27.61 11.09 13.60
CA THR A 270 26.65 11.27 14.69
C THR A 270 25.38 11.94 14.14
N PRO A 271 24.18 11.46 14.48
CA PRO A 271 22.94 12.04 13.98
C PRO A 271 22.68 13.43 14.57
N TYR A 272 21.73 14.14 13.99
CA TYR A 272 21.26 15.41 14.51
C TYR A 272 20.72 15.22 15.95
N PRO A 273 21.06 16.10 16.91
CA PRO A 273 20.66 15.94 18.30
C PRO A 273 19.14 15.81 18.50
N ASN A 274 18.72 15.00 19.47
CA ASN A 274 17.31 14.76 19.84
C ASN A 274 16.44 14.20 18.70
N SER A 275 17.04 13.60 17.67
CA SER A 275 16.29 12.91 16.63
C SER A 275 15.75 11.58 17.13
N ASP A 276 14.54 11.23 16.68
CA ASP A 276 13.99 9.89 16.84
C ASP A 276 14.88 8.86 16.12
N GLU A 277 15.15 7.73 16.77
CA GLU A 277 16.08 6.74 16.25
C GLU A 277 15.58 6.06 14.97
N GLU A 278 14.28 5.75 14.88
CA GLU A 278 13.69 5.17 13.66
C GLU A 278 13.70 6.18 12.51
N LEU A 279 13.51 7.47 12.78
CA LEU A 279 13.68 8.53 11.78
C LEU A 279 15.12 8.53 11.21
N ILE A 280 16.14 8.39 12.06
CA ILE A 280 17.54 8.32 11.63
C ILE A 280 17.80 7.05 10.81
N ARG A 281 17.26 5.90 11.23
CA ARG A 281 17.37 4.63 10.47
C ARG A 281 16.71 4.76 9.10
N HIS A 282 15.56 5.42 9.03
CA HIS A 282 14.88 5.67 7.76
C HIS A 282 15.71 6.60 6.84
N ALA A 283 16.35 7.63 7.40
CA ALA A 283 17.27 8.48 6.64
C ALA A 283 18.47 7.67 6.09
N TRP A 284 19.08 6.79 6.90
CA TRP A 284 20.16 5.91 6.44
C TRP A 284 19.73 4.98 5.32
N VAL A 285 18.59 4.29 5.45
CA VAL A 285 18.17 3.27 4.49
C VAL A 285 17.56 3.90 3.23
N ARG A 286 16.52 4.73 3.40
CA ARG A 286 15.73 5.25 2.27
C ARG A 286 16.28 6.52 1.67
N GLY A 287 17.00 7.33 2.47
CA GLY A 287 17.54 8.62 2.06
C GLY A 287 18.97 8.56 1.53
N ILE A 288 19.82 7.70 2.11
CA ILE A 288 21.25 7.64 1.82
C ILE A 288 21.61 6.35 1.07
N ALA A 289 21.30 5.18 1.63
CA ALA A 289 21.70 3.91 1.06
C ALA A 289 21.00 3.63 -0.28
N ASP A 290 19.67 3.73 -0.31
CA ASP A 290 18.86 3.55 -1.53
C ASP A 290 19.29 4.50 -2.65
N TYR A 291 19.73 5.71 -2.29
CA TYR A 291 20.23 6.68 -3.25
C TYR A 291 21.57 6.24 -3.85
N HIS A 292 22.55 5.94 -3.00
CA HIS A 292 23.87 5.49 -3.46
C HIS A 292 23.82 4.16 -4.20
N PHE A 293 22.88 3.28 -3.85
CA PHE A 293 22.71 1.97 -4.47
C PHE A 293 22.47 2.05 -5.99
N THR A 294 21.79 3.10 -6.47
CA THR A 294 21.46 3.26 -7.89
C THR A 294 22.58 3.90 -8.69
N ILE A 295 23.59 4.50 -8.04
CA ILE A 295 24.64 5.27 -8.70
C ILE A 295 25.91 4.40 -8.91
N PRO A 296 26.40 4.26 -10.15
CA PRO A 296 27.66 3.58 -10.42
C PRO A 296 28.82 4.20 -9.64
N GLY A 297 29.64 3.37 -9.00
CA GLY A 297 30.79 3.83 -8.21
C GLY A 297 30.47 4.34 -6.80
N GLU A 298 29.21 4.29 -6.36
CA GLU A 298 28.80 4.67 -5.00
C GLU A 298 28.32 3.49 -4.14
N ILE A 299 28.63 2.25 -4.54
CA ILE A 299 28.17 1.05 -3.81
C ILE A 299 28.80 0.95 -2.41
N ASP A 300 30.05 1.40 -2.22
CA ASP A 300 30.67 1.44 -0.89
C ASP A 300 29.89 2.36 0.07
N GLU A 301 29.46 3.54 -0.41
CA GLU A 301 28.60 4.47 0.33
C GLU A 301 27.28 3.79 0.72
N SER A 302 26.65 3.08 -0.23
CA SER A 302 25.43 2.33 0.02
C SER A 302 25.62 1.25 1.10
N ILE A 303 26.70 0.48 1.03
CA ILE A 303 27.05 -0.55 2.02
C ILE A 303 27.23 0.08 3.39
N ALA A 304 28.05 1.13 3.47
CA ALA A 304 28.33 1.85 4.72
C ALA A 304 27.05 2.39 5.36
N ALA A 305 26.09 2.86 4.56
CA ALA A 305 24.81 3.36 5.03
C ALA A 305 23.86 2.23 5.50
N TYR A 306 23.68 1.14 4.75
CA TYR A 306 22.86 0.00 5.22
C TYR A 306 23.41 -0.61 6.52
N LEU A 307 24.74 -0.66 6.68
CA LEU A 307 25.38 -1.14 7.90
C LEU A 307 24.99 -0.32 9.14
N LYS A 308 24.57 0.94 9.00
CA LYS A 308 24.10 1.76 10.14
C LYS A 308 22.81 1.24 10.77
N VAL A 309 22.05 0.41 10.05
CA VAL A 309 20.83 -0.23 10.58
C VAL A 309 21.02 -1.73 10.74
N ALA A 310 21.71 -2.38 9.80
CA ALA A 310 21.99 -3.82 9.88
C ALA A 310 22.86 -4.19 11.09
N ASN A 311 23.73 -3.29 11.56
CA ASN A 311 24.52 -3.53 12.77
C ASN A 311 23.76 -3.11 14.02
N GLY A 312 22.96 -4.03 14.57
CA GLY A 312 22.36 -3.88 15.89
C GLY A 312 20.99 -3.20 15.95
N GLY A 313 20.34 -2.93 14.79
CA GLY A 313 18.97 -2.42 14.74
C GLY A 313 17.92 -3.51 14.54
N ASN A 314 18.05 -4.69 15.18
CA ASN A 314 17.20 -5.86 14.96
C ASN A 314 15.73 -5.68 15.38
N GLU A 315 15.44 -4.65 16.16
CA GLU A 315 14.12 -4.19 16.56
C GLU A 315 13.48 -3.23 15.54
N SER A 316 14.27 -2.65 14.63
CA SER A 316 13.72 -1.80 13.57
C SER A 316 12.96 -2.62 12.54
N ARG A 317 11.85 -2.06 12.04
CA ARG A 317 11.14 -2.62 10.89
C ARG A 317 11.99 -2.62 9.61
N LEU A 318 13.03 -1.79 9.57
CA LEU A 318 13.97 -1.69 8.45
C LEU A 318 15.10 -2.71 8.52
N TYR A 319 15.24 -3.48 9.61
CA TYR A 319 16.35 -4.42 9.79
C TYR A 319 16.45 -5.45 8.66
N ALA A 320 15.36 -6.17 8.41
CA ALA A 320 15.31 -7.22 7.40
C ALA A 320 15.54 -6.65 5.99
N GLU A 321 14.94 -5.50 5.69
CA GLU A 321 15.16 -4.79 4.42
C GLU A 321 16.61 -4.36 4.26
N SER A 322 17.23 -3.84 5.32
CA SER A 322 18.63 -3.40 5.32
C SER A 322 19.58 -4.58 5.09
N LEU A 323 19.37 -5.72 5.76
CA LEU A 323 20.16 -6.93 5.53
C LEU A 323 20.04 -7.44 4.10
N TYR A 324 18.82 -7.48 3.56
CA TYR A 324 18.57 -7.89 2.19
C TYR A 324 19.30 -6.98 1.20
N LYS A 325 19.11 -5.66 1.30
CA LYS A 325 19.75 -4.69 0.39
C LYS A 325 21.27 -4.63 0.58
N LEU A 326 21.78 -4.85 1.79
CA LEU A 326 23.20 -4.99 2.06
C LEU A 326 23.81 -6.19 1.31
N ALA A 327 23.14 -7.35 1.31
CA ALA A 327 23.59 -8.51 0.55
C ALA A 327 23.65 -8.22 -0.96
N TRP A 328 22.63 -7.55 -1.51
CA TRP A 328 22.65 -7.11 -2.92
C TRP A 328 23.74 -6.08 -3.22
N SER A 329 24.04 -5.20 -2.26
CA SER A 329 25.10 -4.22 -2.41
C SER A 329 26.47 -4.91 -2.49
N TYR A 330 26.72 -5.93 -1.65
CA TYR A 330 27.93 -6.75 -1.75
C TYR A 330 27.99 -7.58 -3.04
N TYR A 331 26.86 -8.10 -3.52
CA TYR A 331 26.82 -8.80 -4.80
C TYR A 331 27.14 -7.89 -5.99
N LYS A 332 26.71 -6.62 -5.93
CA LYS A 332 26.91 -5.63 -7.00
C LYS A 332 28.31 -4.99 -6.98
N ARG A 333 28.99 -4.98 -5.83
CA ARG A 333 30.30 -4.35 -5.63
C ARG A 333 31.41 -5.09 -6.35
#